data_AF-A0A1F9IH79-F1
#
_entry.id   AF-A0A1F9IH79-F1
#
_cell.length_a   1.000
_cell.length_b   1.000
_cell.length_c   1.000
_cell.angle_alpha   90.00
_cell.angle_beta   90.00
_cell.angle_gamma   90.00
#
_symmetry.space_group_name_H-M   'P 1'
#
loop_
_entity.id
_entity.type
_entity.pdbx_description
1 polymer ?
#
loop_
_entity_poly.entity_id
_entity_poly.type
_entity_poly.pdbx_seq_one_letter_code
_entity_poly.pdbx_strand_id
1 'polypeptide(L)'
;MEEGIGQGHMEGYYDVVDQRFLGDEEFIEKVDKRAQGWEVETKGPKVPFSRLVEAVAQEHGIASDAFARPGRHRRWVRARAMLVYLAREWSRISSKELGSRLHRDPSLMSRLYAMY
;
A
#
# COMPACT_ATOMS: atom_id res chain seq x y z
N MET A 1 -17.49 -35.12 -10.92
CA MET A 1 -16.01 -35.21 -10.99
C MET A 1 -15.47 -34.20 -10.00
N GLU A 2 -15.29 -34.66 -8.77
CA GLU A 2 -14.52 -33.99 -7.72
C GLU A 2 -13.07 -34.39 -7.92
N GLU A 3 -12.27 -33.57 -8.58
CA GLU A 3 -10.81 -33.77 -8.64
C GLU A 3 -10.14 -32.48 -8.20
N GLY A 4 -9.70 -32.46 -6.94
CA GLY A 4 -9.06 -31.30 -6.33
C GLY A 4 -8.75 -31.46 -4.84
N ILE A 5 -9.30 -32.49 -4.18
CA ILE A 5 -9.06 -32.75 -2.75
C ILE A 5 -8.08 -33.93 -2.65
N GLY A 6 -6.78 -33.67 -2.66
CA GLY A 6 -5.78 -34.72 -2.41
C GLY A 6 -4.34 -34.43 -2.85
N GLN A 7 -4.10 -33.44 -3.71
CA GLN A 7 -2.75 -33.18 -4.25
C GLN A 7 -1.97 -32.15 -3.43
N GLY A 8 -1.99 -32.28 -2.10
CA GLY A 8 -1.30 -31.35 -1.19
C GLY A 8 0.23 -31.45 -1.21
N HIS A 9 0.80 -32.40 -1.94
CA HIS A 9 2.24 -32.63 -1.99
C HIS A 9 2.68 -32.88 -3.44
N MET A 10 2.82 -31.82 -4.22
CA MET A 10 3.56 -31.83 -5.49
C MET A 10 5.00 -31.40 -5.19
N GLU A 11 5.95 -32.27 -5.53
CA GLU A 11 7.37 -32.15 -5.17
C GLU A 11 8.02 -30.85 -5.69
N GLY A 12 7.50 -30.28 -6.79
CA GLY A 12 7.97 -29.03 -7.37
C GLY A 12 7.46 -27.73 -6.73
N TYR A 13 6.55 -27.77 -5.74
CA TYR A 13 6.12 -26.54 -5.04
C TYR A 13 7.24 -25.90 -4.21
N TYR A 14 8.30 -26.66 -3.93
CA TYR A 14 9.45 -26.28 -3.12
C TYR A 14 10.75 -26.19 -3.93
N ASP A 15 10.70 -26.19 -5.28
CA ASP A 15 11.91 -25.93 -6.07
C ASP A 15 12.26 -24.43 -5.95
N VAL A 16 13.18 -24.16 -5.03
CA VAL A 16 13.53 -22.82 -4.58
C VAL A 16 14.51 -22.18 -5.56
N VAL A 17 14.00 -21.40 -6.49
CA VAL A 17 14.77 -20.34 -7.14
C VAL A 17 14.36 -19.02 -6.51
N ASP A 18 15.19 -18.56 -5.58
CA ASP A 18 15.04 -17.34 -4.76
C ASP A 18 13.97 -17.45 -3.64
N GLN A 19 14.43 -17.52 -2.39
CA GLN A 19 13.65 -17.73 -1.15
C GLN A 19 12.61 -16.63 -0.83
N ARG A 20 12.36 -15.70 -1.75
CA ARG A 20 11.47 -14.55 -1.57
C ARG A 20 10.09 -14.75 -2.20
N PHE A 21 9.97 -15.67 -3.16
CA PHE A 21 8.73 -15.91 -3.88
C PHE A 21 8.43 -17.41 -3.90
N LEU A 22 7.18 -17.79 -3.61
CA LEU A 22 6.70 -19.17 -3.66
C LEU A 22 5.69 -19.28 -4.81
N GLY A 23 5.94 -20.18 -5.75
CA GLY A 23 5.08 -20.43 -6.90
C GLY A 23 5.81 -21.12 -8.04
N ASP A 24 5.09 -21.44 -9.12
CA ASP A 24 5.70 -21.97 -10.35
C ASP A 24 6.49 -20.88 -11.10
N GLU A 25 7.31 -21.29 -12.07
CA GLU A 25 8.20 -20.39 -12.82
C GLU A 25 7.40 -19.27 -13.53
N GLU A 26 6.22 -19.58 -14.07
CA GLU A 26 5.34 -18.59 -14.72
C GLU A 26 4.79 -17.56 -13.72
N PHE A 27 4.40 -18.00 -12.52
CA PHE A 27 3.96 -17.11 -11.44
C PHE A 27 5.08 -16.20 -10.97
N ILE A 28 6.29 -16.74 -10.77
CA ILE A 28 7.46 -15.97 -10.36
C ILE A 28 7.80 -14.93 -11.43
N GLU A 29 7.86 -15.30 -12.70
CA GLU A 29 8.18 -14.38 -13.80
C GLU A 29 7.13 -13.25 -13.90
N LYS A 30 5.85 -13.58 -13.68
CA LYS A 30 4.77 -12.60 -13.67
C LYS A 30 4.83 -11.66 -12.47
N VAL A 31 5.20 -12.16 -11.29
CA VAL A 31 5.38 -11.36 -10.08
C VAL A 31 6.61 -10.47 -10.21
N ASP A 32 7.73 -10.99 -10.71
CA ASP A 32 8.97 -10.23 -10.91
C ASP A 32 8.78 -9.12 -11.95
N LYS A 33 8.16 -9.42 -13.10
CA LYS A 33 7.79 -8.39 -14.09
C LYS A 33 6.87 -7.31 -13.53
N ARG A 34 6.01 -7.64 -12.55
CA ARG A 34 5.13 -6.67 -11.88
C ARG A 34 5.84 -5.89 -10.77
N ALA A 35 6.85 -6.50 -10.14
CA ALA A 35 7.65 -5.91 -9.07
C ALA A 35 8.82 -5.05 -9.60
N GLN A 36 9.28 -5.30 -10.83
CA GLN A 36 10.24 -4.47 -11.56
C GLN A 36 9.65 -3.06 -11.78
N GLY A 37 9.92 -2.17 -10.82
CA GLY A 37 9.38 -0.80 -10.77
C GLY A 37 8.77 -0.40 -9.43
N TRP A 38 8.51 -1.35 -8.53
CA TRP A 38 7.98 -1.10 -7.18
C TRP A 38 9.04 -0.85 -6.12
N GLU A 39 10.30 -1.25 -6.36
CA GLU A 39 11.43 -0.93 -5.47
C GLU A 39 12.04 0.43 -5.81
N VAL A 40 11.24 1.50 -5.70
CA VAL A 40 11.85 2.83 -5.54
C VAL A 40 12.18 2.97 -4.07
N GLU A 41 13.38 2.52 -3.66
CA GLU A 41 13.94 2.98 -2.40
C GLU A 41 14.05 4.50 -2.49
N THR A 42 13.17 5.23 -1.79
CA THR A 42 13.22 6.68 -1.72
C THR A 42 14.45 7.10 -0.91
N LYS A 43 15.63 7.14 -1.53
CA LYS A 43 16.93 7.44 -0.87
C LYS A 43 17.05 8.85 -0.27
N GLY A 44 16.00 9.67 -0.37
CA GLY A 44 15.96 11.02 0.18
C GLY A 44 15.63 11.10 1.68
N PRO A 45 15.82 12.29 2.31
CA PRO A 45 15.42 12.54 3.69
C PRO A 45 13.91 12.36 3.86
N LYS A 46 13.49 11.81 5.00
CA LYS A 46 12.07 11.64 5.31
C LYS A 46 11.40 12.99 5.45
N VAL A 47 10.27 13.18 4.77
CA VAL A 47 9.42 14.36 4.97
C VAL A 47 8.59 14.15 6.24
N PRO A 48 8.51 15.12 7.17
CA PRO A 48 7.65 15.02 8.34
C PRO A 48 6.18 14.86 7.95
N PHE A 49 5.45 13.96 8.61
CA PHE A 49 4.03 13.72 8.33
C PHE A 49 3.17 14.99 8.44
N SER A 50 3.47 15.86 9.41
CA SER A 50 2.76 17.14 9.60
C SER A 50 2.86 18.03 8.36
N ARG A 51 4.04 18.11 7.73
CA ARG A 51 4.25 18.85 6.48
C ARG A 51 3.39 18.30 5.35
N LEU A 52 3.25 16.97 5.25
CA LEU A 52 2.39 16.34 4.24
C LEU A 52 0.91 16.63 4.51
N VAL A 53 0.48 16.58 5.77
CA VAL A 53 -0.89 16.91 6.17
C VAL A 53 -1.24 18.34 5.76
N GLU A 54 -0.37 19.31 6.07
CA GLU A 54 -0.55 20.71 5.70
C GLU A 54 -0.61 20.91 4.18
N ALA A 55 0.36 20.35 3.45
CA ALA A 55 0.43 20.48 2.00
C ALA A 55 -0.81 19.89 1.30
N VAL A 56 -1.24 18.70 1.70
CA VAL A 56 -2.41 18.03 1.11
C VAL A 56 -3.71 18.75 1.51
N ALA A 57 -3.80 19.26 2.75
CA ALA A 57 -4.94 20.06 3.19
C ALA A 57 -5.10 21.33 2.35
N GLN A 58 -4.00 22.04 2.10
CA GLN A 58 -3.95 23.24 1.27
C GLN A 58 -4.36 22.94 -0.17
N GLU A 59 -3.75 21.93 -0.79
CA GLU A 59 -4.04 21.53 -2.17
C GLU A 59 -5.52 21.16 -2.37
N HIS A 60 -6.10 20.42 -1.42
CA HIS A 60 -7.50 20.02 -1.51
C HIS A 60 -8.46 21.03 -0.92
N GLY A 61 -8.01 22.15 -0.35
CA GLY A 61 -8.83 23.17 0.30
C GLY A 61 -9.73 22.60 1.42
N ILE A 62 -9.16 21.75 2.27
CA ILE A 62 -9.83 21.17 3.45
C ILE A 62 -9.04 21.53 4.72
N ALA A 63 -9.70 21.46 5.87
CA ALA A 63 -9.00 21.61 7.15
C ALA A 63 -8.14 20.36 7.44
N SER A 64 -6.97 20.54 8.05
CA SER A 64 -6.03 19.45 8.37
C SER A 64 -6.63 18.37 9.28
N ASP A 65 -7.58 18.71 10.14
CA ASP A 65 -8.26 17.74 11.00
C ASP A 65 -9.32 16.91 10.24
N ALA A 66 -9.72 17.33 9.03
CA ALA A 66 -10.69 16.62 8.19
C ALA A 66 -10.19 15.24 7.76
N PHE A 67 -8.88 14.99 7.74
CA PHE A 67 -8.35 13.66 7.43
C PHE A 67 -8.78 12.60 8.46
N ALA A 68 -8.88 12.97 9.75
CA ALA A 68 -9.32 12.10 10.83
C ALA A 68 -10.85 12.07 11.01
N ARG A 69 -11.56 13.13 10.62
CA ARG A 69 -13.03 13.25 10.80
C ARG A 69 -13.81 12.14 10.07
N PRO A 70 -14.90 11.63 10.66
CA PRO A 70 -15.86 10.73 9.98
C PRO A 70 -16.48 11.42 8.76
N GLY A 71 -16.43 10.75 7.60
CA GLY A 71 -17.09 11.22 6.37
C GLY A 71 -16.43 10.71 5.09
N ARG A 72 -17.26 10.35 4.12
CA ARG A 72 -16.86 9.81 2.80
C ARG A 72 -17.17 10.76 1.65
N HIS A 73 -17.12 12.06 1.88
CA HIS A 73 -17.25 13.02 0.79
C HIS A 73 -16.15 12.76 -0.26
N ARG A 74 -16.53 12.73 -1.54
CA ARG A 74 -15.63 12.38 -2.65
C ARG A 74 -14.34 13.23 -2.66
N ARG A 75 -14.44 14.51 -2.28
CA ARG A 75 -13.30 15.42 -2.08
C ARG A 75 -12.33 14.93 -1.00
N TRP A 76 -12.85 14.43 0.12
CA TRP A 76 -12.05 13.93 1.24
C TRP A 76 -11.40 12.58 0.94
N VAL A 77 -12.04 11.74 0.12
CA VAL A 77 -11.46 10.45 -0.29
C VAL A 77 -10.20 10.69 -1.14
N ARG A 78 -10.25 11.60 -2.11
CA ARG A 78 -9.08 11.96 -2.93
C ARG A 78 -7.95 12.56 -2.09
N ALA A 79 -8.28 13.51 -1.21
CA ALA A 79 -7.28 14.10 -0.31
C ALA A 79 -6.60 13.05 0.58
N ARG A 80 -7.38 12.11 1.15
CA ARG A 80 -6.83 11.01 1.94
C ARG A 80 -5.97 10.06 1.12
N ALA A 81 -6.38 9.75 -0.11
CA ALA A 81 -5.60 8.89 -1.00
C ALA A 81 -4.21 9.49 -1.27
N MET A 82 -4.15 10.78 -1.62
CA MET A 82 -2.89 11.47 -1.84
C MET A 82 -2.03 11.54 -0.58
N LEU A 83 -2.62 11.85 0.59
CA LEU A 83 -1.90 11.84 1.85
C LEU A 83 -1.30 10.46 2.18
N VAL A 84 -2.07 9.39 1.97
CA VAL A 84 -1.62 8.01 2.22
C VAL A 84 -0.46 7.64 1.30
N TYR A 85 -0.57 7.94 0.01
CA TYR A 85 0.51 7.72 -0.95
C TYR A 85 1.79 8.46 -0.55
N LEU A 86 1.71 9.78 -0.35
CA LEU A 86 2.89 10.58 0.01
C LEU A 86 3.49 10.17 1.36
N ALA A 87 2.68 9.80 2.35
CA ALA A 87 3.19 9.37 3.64
C ALA A 87 3.89 8.01 3.58
N ARG A 88 3.50 7.14 2.64
CA ARG A 88 4.19 5.89 2.35
C ARG A 88 5.52 6.15 1.64
N GLU A 89 5.49 6.96 0.59
CA GLU A 89 6.67 7.22 -0.24
C GLU A 89 7.72 8.10 0.45
N TRP A 90 7.29 9.19 1.09
CA TRP A 90 8.20 10.24 1.55
C TRP A 90 8.40 10.26 3.07
N SER A 91 7.43 9.79 3.85
CA SER A 91 7.57 9.64 5.31
C SER A 91 7.91 8.21 5.75
N ARG A 92 7.78 7.21 4.86
CA ARG A 92 7.96 5.78 5.14
C ARG A 92 7.11 5.26 6.31
N ILE A 93 5.90 5.80 6.47
CA ILE A 93 4.98 5.41 7.55
C ILE A 93 4.24 4.13 7.13
N SER A 94 4.08 3.18 8.05
CA SER A 94 3.36 1.94 7.76
C SER A 94 1.85 2.18 7.58
N SER A 95 1.17 1.32 6.80
CA SER A 95 -0.30 1.35 6.68
C SER A 95 -1.00 1.21 8.04
N LYS A 96 -0.43 0.43 8.96
CA LYS A 96 -0.94 0.29 10.33
C LYS A 96 -0.89 1.62 11.08
N GLU A 97 0.25 2.31 11.01
CA GLU A 97 0.43 3.59 11.67
C GLU A 97 -0.42 4.71 11.03
N LEU A 98 -0.55 4.71 9.70
CA LEU A 98 -1.47 5.62 9.01
C LEU A 98 -2.92 5.39 9.43
N GLY A 99 -3.35 4.15 9.55
CA GLY A 99 -4.68 3.81 10.06
C GLY A 99 -4.92 4.40 11.45
N SER A 100 -3.95 4.26 12.36
CA SER A 100 -3.99 4.86 13.69
C SER A 100 -4.10 6.39 13.64
N ARG A 101 -3.18 7.06 12.92
CA ARG A 101 -3.15 8.53 12.78
C ARG A 101 -4.43 9.12 12.16
N LEU A 102 -5.04 8.38 11.22
CA LEU A 102 -6.24 8.81 10.50
C LEU A 102 -7.54 8.32 11.14
N HIS A 103 -7.48 7.55 12.23
CA HIS A 103 -8.63 6.92 12.88
C HIS A 103 -9.44 6.04 11.90
N ARG A 104 -8.74 5.18 11.16
CA ARG A 104 -9.28 4.30 10.13
C ARG A 104 -8.68 2.90 10.19
N ASP A 105 -9.45 1.95 9.69
CA ASP A 105 -9.00 0.58 9.53
C ASP A 105 -7.77 0.52 8.58
N PRO A 106 -6.70 -0.23 8.93
CA PRO A 106 -5.50 -0.35 8.10
C PRO A 106 -5.77 -0.87 6.68
N SER A 107 -6.81 -1.70 6.46
CA SER A 107 -7.16 -2.18 5.11
C SER A 107 -7.59 -1.06 4.17
N LEU A 108 -8.12 0.04 4.72
CA LEU A 108 -8.46 1.22 3.94
C LEU A 108 -7.20 1.92 3.42
N MET A 109 -6.10 1.90 4.18
CA MET A 109 -4.85 2.52 3.76
C MET A 109 -4.30 1.85 2.50
N SER A 110 -4.35 0.51 2.43
CA SER A 110 -3.95 -0.22 1.23
C SER A 110 -4.80 0.14 0.00
N ARG A 111 -6.12 0.29 0.19
CA ARG A 111 -7.04 0.71 -0.89
C ARG A 111 -6.82 2.16 -1.34
N LEU A 112 -6.51 3.05 -0.41
CA LEU A 112 -6.20 4.45 -0.70
C LEU A 112 -4.84 4.61 -1.37
N TYR A 113 -3.86 3.82 -0.96
CA TYR A 113 -2.52 3.77 -1.55
C TYR A 113 -2.58 3.36 -3.02
N ALA A 114 -3.34 2.30 -3.34
CA ALA A 114 -3.49 1.79 -4.71
C ALA A 114 -4.24 2.72 -5.69
N MET A 115 -4.66 3.91 -5.27
CA MET A 115 -5.24 4.92 -6.17
C MET A 115 -4.17 5.72 -6.94
N TYR A 116 -2.90 5.57 -6.57
CA TYR A 116 -1.71 6.17 -7.16
C TYR A 116 -0.67 5.08 -7.41
#